data_AF-A0A327K4D1-F1
#
_entry.id   AF-A0A327K4D1-F1
#
_cell.length_a   1.000
_cell.length_b   1.000
_cell.length_c   1.000
_cell.angle_alpha   90.00
_cell.angle_beta   90.00
_cell.angle_gamma   90.00
#
_symmetry.space_group_name_H-M   'P 1'
#
loop_
_entity.id
_entity.type
_entity.pdbx_description
1 polymer ?
#
loop_
_entity_poly.entity_id
_entity_poly.type
_entity_poly.pdbx_seq_one_letter_code
_entity_poly.pdbx_strand_id
1 'polypeptide(L)'
;MGLVATTLVSETAVHARFSDRSDVSKATLWFELQVPLADLEIDEPRTAHPRNSEARYIGAAKLAALRHLYRMIGAEIVRLQEEQRSGD
;
A
#
# COMPACT_ATOMS: atom_id res chain seq x y z
N MET A 1 11.42 10.32 -8.78
CA MET A 1 11.34 8.84 -8.77
C MET A 1 9.87 8.47 -8.76
N GLY A 2 9.39 7.74 -9.77
CA GLY A 2 8.04 7.21 -9.79
C GLY A 2 8.09 5.72 -9.51
N LEU A 3 7.48 5.26 -8.42
CA LEU A 3 7.29 3.83 -8.19
C LEU A 3 6.09 3.38 -9.03
N VAL A 4 6.22 2.31 -9.81
CA VAL A 4 5.05 1.65 -10.41
C VAL A 4 4.47 0.72 -9.36
N ALA A 5 3.24 0.99 -8.92
CA ALA A 5 2.52 0.18 -7.97
C ALA A 5 1.54 -0.73 -8.70
N THR A 6 1.79 -2.04 -8.68
CA THR A 6 0.72 -3.01 -9.00
C THR A 6 -0.01 -3.30 -7.71
N THR A 7 -1.28 -2.90 -7.61
CA THR A 7 -2.10 -3.12 -6.40
C THR A 7 -3.25 -4.06 -6.71
N LEU A 8 -3.32 -5.17 -5.99
CA LEU A 8 -4.32 -6.23 -6.14
C LEU A 8 -5.05 -6.42 -4.81
N VAL A 9 -6.37 -6.58 -4.85
CA VAL A 9 -7.17 -6.81 -3.64
C VAL A 9 -7.61 -8.27 -3.67
N SER A 10 -7.17 -9.06 -2.68
CA SER A 10 -7.65 -10.42 -2.45
C SER A 10 -8.80 -10.41 -1.45
N GLU A 11 -9.30 -11.60 -1.08
CA GLU A 11 -10.39 -11.72 -0.10
C GLU A 11 -10.05 -11.15 1.28
N THR A 12 -8.76 -11.14 1.64
CA THR A 12 -8.26 -10.87 2.99
C THR A 12 -7.21 -9.76 3.06
N ALA A 13 -6.62 -9.35 1.94
CA ALA A 13 -5.54 -8.36 1.95
C ALA A 13 -5.46 -7.52 0.67
N VAL A 14 -4.80 -6.38 0.78
CA VAL A 14 -4.31 -5.61 -0.36
C VAL A 14 -2.83 -5.91 -0.55
N HIS A 15 -2.49 -6.38 -1.75
CA HIS A 15 -1.12 -6.69 -2.18
C HIS A 15 -0.61 -5.53 -3.01
N ALA A 16 0.53 -4.96 -2.63
CA ALA A 16 1.17 -3.88 -3.34
C ALA A 16 2.60 -4.26 -3.68
N ARG A 17 2.97 -4.13 -4.96
CA ARG A 17 4.32 -4.37 -5.44
C ARG A 17 4.88 -3.10 -6.08
N PHE A 18 6.05 -2.68 -5.63
CA PHE A 18 6.74 -1.47 -6.08
C PHE A 18 8.10 -1.82 -6.67
N SER A 19 8.46 -1.20 -7.79
CA SER A 19 9.80 -1.28 -8.38
C SER A 19 10.63 -0.05 -8.04
N ASP A 20 11.94 -0.20 -7.90
CA ASP A 20 12.88 0.92 -7.72
C ASP A 20 12.93 1.88 -8.93
N ARG A 21 12.45 1.41 -10.09
CA ARG A 21 12.38 2.16 -11.35
C ARG A 21 10.94 2.34 -11.81
N SER A 22 10.67 3.48 -12.45
CA SER A 22 9.38 3.74 -13.12
C SER A 22 9.18 2.92 -14.40
N ASP A 23 10.28 2.57 -15.08
CA ASP A 23 10.27 1.64 -16.21
C ASP A 23 10.45 0.22 -15.66
N VAL A 24 9.37 -0.55 -15.65
CA VAL A 24 9.33 -1.91 -15.09
C VAL A 24 10.34 -2.83 -15.78
N SER A 25 10.62 -2.63 -17.07
CA SER A 25 11.60 -3.45 -17.81
C SER A 25 13.04 -3.25 -17.32
N LYS A 26 13.28 -2.16 -16.58
CA LYS A 26 14.59 -1.79 -16.01
C LYS A 26 14.63 -1.91 -14.49
N ALA A 27 13.57 -2.44 -13.86
CA ALA A 27 13.54 -2.65 -12.43
C ALA A 27 14.67 -3.60 -11.99
N THR A 28 15.42 -3.19 -10.97
CA THR A 28 16.50 -4.00 -10.39
C THR A 28 16.12 -4.53 -9.02
N LEU A 29 15.20 -3.84 -8.33
CA LEU A 29 14.69 -4.22 -7.02
C LEU A 29 13.16 -4.12 -7.00
N TRP A 30 12.57 -5.01 -6.21
CA TRP A 30 11.14 -5.08 -5.97
C TRP A 30 10.87 -5.08 -4.48
N PHE A 31 9.87 -4.31 -4.08
CA PHE A 31 9.35 -4.26 -2.71
C PHE A 31 7.91 -4.74 -2.75
N GLU A 32 7.61 -5.77 -1.97
CA GLU A 32 6.29 -6.37 -1.89
C GLU A 32 5.74 -6.15 -0.48
N LEU A 33 4.51 -5.65 -0.42
CA LEU A 33 3.83 -5.30 0.81
C LEU A 33 2.44 -5.90 0.77
N GLN A 34 2.08 -6.55 1.88
CA GLN A 34 0.74 -7.06 2.10
C GLN A 34 0.13 -6.30 3.27
N VAL A 35 -1.03 -5.68 3.05
CA VAL A 35 -1.79 -5.02 4.10
C VAL A 35 -3.09 -5.79 4.33
N PRO A 36 -3.27 -6.45 5.49
CA PRO A 36 -4.52 -7.12 5.82
C PRO A 36 -5.71 -6.15 5.74
N LEU A 37 -6.83 -6.58 5.16
CA LEU A 37 -8.04 -5.75 5.08
C LEU A 37 -8.59 -5.40 6.47
N ALA A 38 -8.33 -6.24 7.47
CA ALA A 38 -8.72 -6.00 8.86
C ALA A 38 -8.00 -4.78 9.49
N ASP A 39 -6.83 -4.41 8.97
CA ASP A 39 -6.03 -3.28 9.46
C ASP A 39 -6.34 -1.98 8.71
N LEU A 40 -7.33 -2.02 7.80
CA LEU A 40 -7.71 -0.90 6.96
C LEU A 40 -9.06 -0.32 7.39
N GLU A 41 -9.06 0.99 7.62
CA GLU A 41 -10.28 1.79 7.69
C GLU A 41 -10.80 2.00 6.27
N ILE A 42 -11.84 1.24 5.89
CA ILE A 42 -12.49 1.32 4.59
C ILE A 42 -13.93 1.80 4.82
N ASP A 43 -14.18 3.05 4.44
CA ASP A 43 -15.49 3.72 4.63
C ASP A 43 -16.61 3.16 3.72
N GLU A 44 -16.27 2.21 2.84
CA GLU A 44 -17.19 1.60 1.87
C GLU A 44 -17.55 0.17 2.28
N PRO A 45 -18.83 -0.12 2.56
CA PRO A 45 -19.25 -1.47 2.92
C PRO A 45 -19.15 -2.41 1.71
N ARG A 46 -18.57 -3.60 1.93
CA ARG A 46 -18.44 -4.67 0.93
C ARG A 46 -19.80 -5.14 0.35
N THR A 47 -20.91 -4.78 1.00
CA THR A 47 -22.28 -5.24 0.72
C THR A 47 -23.18 -4.26 -0.06
N ALA A 48 -22.69 -3.10 -0.51
CA ALA A 48 -23.49 -2.24 -1.38
C ALA A 48 -23.83 -2.96 -2.73
N HIS A 49 -24.89 -2.56 -3.43
CA HIS A 49 -25.48 -3.27 -4.60
C HIS A 49 -24.52 -3.78 -5.72
N PRO A 50 -24.86 -4.89 -6.42
CA PRO A 50 -23.92 -5.87 -6.98
C PRO A 50 -23.08 -5.48 -8.20
N ARG A 51 -23.30 -4.31 -8.84
CA ARG A 51 -22.60 -3.98 -10.10
C ARG A 51 -21.54 -2.88 -9.99
N ASN A 52 -21.72 -1.95 -9.06
CA ASN A 52 -20.80 -0.82 -8.88
C ASN A 52 -20.17 -0.77 -7.48
N SER A 53 -20.58 -1.65 -6.56
CA SER A 53 -20.05 -1.69 -5.21
C SER A 53 -18.69 -2.35 -5.13
N GLU A 54 -18.48 -3.43 -5.88
CA GLU A 54 -17.22 -4.18 -5.83
C GLU A 54 -16.05 -3.34 -6.36
N ALA A 55 -16.22 -2.68 -7.51
CA ALA A 55 -15.20 -1.78 -8.05
C ALA A 55 -14.92 -0.59 -7.11
N ARG A 56 -15.96 -0.03 -6.47
CA ARG A 56 -15.82 1.04 -5.48
C ARG A 56 -15.08 0.57 -4.23
N TYR A 57 -15.46 -0.59 -3.70
CA TYR A 57 -14.80 -1.23 -2.57
C TYR A 57 -13.32 -1.52 -2.88
N ILE A 58 -13.01 -2.09 -4.05
CA ILE A 58 -11.63 -2.34 -4.49
C ILE A 58 -10.85 -1.03 -4.55
N GLY A 59 -11.44 0.04 -5.11
CA GLY A 59 -10.82 1.37 -5.13
C GLY A 59 -10.54 1.92 -3.74
N ALA A 60 -11.52 1.83 -2.84
CA ALA A 60 -11.40 2.29 -1.46
C ALA A 60 -10.35 1.48 -0.67
N ALA A 61 -10.35 0.16 -0.81
CA ALA A 61 -9.37 -0.74 -0.20
C ALA A 61 -7.94 -0.42 -0.67
N LYS A 62 -7.73 -0.21 -1.99
CA LYS A 62 -6.44 0.20 -2.53
C LYS A 62 -5.97 1.54 -1.95
N LEU A 63 -6.86 2.53 -1.87
CA LEU A 63 -6.52 3.84 -1.31
C LEU A 63 -6.20 3.75 0.19
N ALA A 64 -7.00 3.00 0.96
CA ALA A 64 -6.78 2.78 2.38
C ALA A 64 -5.42 2.09 2.62
N ALA A 65 -5.08 1.07 1.82
CA ALA A 65 -3.78 0.41 1.87
C ALA A 65 -2.63 1.36 1.56
N LEU A 66 -2.74 2.19 0.51
CA LEU A 66 -1.71 3.18 0.19
C LEU A 66 -1.50 4.19 1.33
N ARG A 67 -2.58 4.65 1.97
CA ARG A 67 -2.50 5.54 3.14
C ARG A 67 -1.85 4.84 4.33
N HIS A 68 -2.21 3.59 4.59
CA HIS A 68 -1.59 2.78 5.64
C HIS A 68 -0.08 2.62 5.41
N LEU A 69 0.32 2.22 4.20
CA LEU A 69 1.73 2.07 3.83
C LEU A 69 2.50 3.39 3.93
N TYR A 70 1.91 4.49 3.48
CA TYR A 70 2.52 5.81 3.60
C TYR A 70 2.83 6.17 5.06
N ARG A 71 1.88 5.94 5.98
CA ARG A 71 2.10 6.18 7.41
C ARG A 71 3.17 5.28 8.00
N MET A 72 3.12 3.98 7.69
CA MET A 72 4.10 3.00 8.17
C MET A 72 5.53 3.35 7.71
N ILE A 73 5.71 3.59 6.41
CA ILE A 73 7.01 3.94 5.84
C ILE A 73 7.49 5.29 6.41
N GLY A 74 6.60 6.27 6.53
CA GLY A 74 6.92 7.56 7.13
C GLY A 74 7.41 7.44 8.57
N ALA A 75 6.72 6.65 9.40
CA ALA A 75 7.12 6.40 10.78
C ALA A 75 8.49 5.69 10.86
N GLU A 76 8.72 4.72 9.99
CA GLU A 76 9.99 3.99 9.96
C GLU A 76 11.17 4.87 9.51
N ILE A 77 10.96 5.78 8.55
CA ILE A 77 11.97 6.76 8.15
C ILE A 77 12.36 7.65 9.33
N VAL A 78 11.38 8.15 10.09
CA VAL A 78 11.64 8.98 11.27
C VAL A 78 12.44 8.20 12.32
N ARG A 79 12.03 6.96 12.61
CA ARG A 79 12.73 6.07 13.55
C ARG A 79 14.20 5.89 13.17
N LEU A 80 14.48 5.59 11.90
CA LEU A 80 15.84 5.40 11.39
C LEU A 80 16.70 6.68 11.49
N GLN A 81 16.09 7.86 11.28
CA GLN A 81 16.78 9.14 11.44
C GLN A 81 17.13 9.45 12.91
N GLU A 82 16.26 9.07 13.84
CA GLU A 82 16.51 9.23 15.28
C GLU A 82 17.62 8.30 15.78
N GLU A 83 17.67 7.06 15.28
CA GLU A 83 18.74 6.11 15.57
C GLU A 83 20.10 6.62 15.09
N GLN A 84 20.16 7.17 13.86
CA GLN A 84 21.39 7.77 13.34
C GLN A 84 21.85 8.96 14.18
N ARG A 85 20.92 9.80 14.66
CA ARG A 85 21.26 10.96 15.51
C ARG A 85 21.72 10.56 16.91
N SER A 86 21.26 9.42 17.42
CA SER A 86 21.58 8.96 18.78
C SER A 86 22.86 8.10 18.84
N GLY A 87 23.42 7.75 17.69
CA GLY A 87 24.67 6.99 17.55
C GLY A 87 25.94 7.83 17.38
N ASP A 88 25.81 9.15 17.24
CA ASP A 88 26.89 10.16 17.28
C ASP A 88 27.01 10.78 18.68
#